data_AF-A0A1I1EMR3-F1
#
_entry.id   AF-A0A1I1EMR3-F1
#
_cell.length_a   1.000
_cell.length_b   1.000
_cell.length_c   1.000
_cell.angle_alpha   90.00
_cell.angle_beta   90.00
_cell.angle_gamma   90.00
#
_symmetry.space_group_name_H-M   'P 1'
#
loop_
_entity.id
_entity.type
_entity.pdbx_description
1 polymer ?
#
loop_
_entity_poly.entity_id
_entity_poly.type
_entity_poly.pdbx_seq_one_letter_code
_entity_poly.pdbx_strand_id
1 'polypeptide(L)'
;MKNTNKWTLRDAILLAMIGIIFSVIYFLMDPVYQVLTGAFAAVGLQAFTGSFTIGVWMMAGPLAAYILKKPGTALLAEMIGAAGEMFMGGYWGVATLLSGLIQGAGSEVGFTLTGYKNWKTGLWLSTLTGTVVTFIWNLYHSGYVNYSIPMMAALFVVRYLSIFFFGGVLVNWIEKLLDRSHFMSPVDEAE
;
A
#
# COMPACT_ATOMS: atom_id res chain seq x y z
N MET A 1 0.23 -30.33 10.77
CA MET A 1 0.20 -29.00 10.15
C MET A 1 1.12 -28.10 10.96
N LYS A 2 2.22 -27.58 10.38
CA LYS A 2 3.11 -26.63 11.09
C LYS A 2 2.26 -25.43 11.51
N ASN A 3 2.38 -24.96 12.75
CA ASN A 3 1.73 -23.75 13.24
C ASN A 3 2.36 -22.53 12.54
N THR A 4 1.94 -22.22 11.32
CA THR A 4 2.48 -21.15 10.46
C THR A 4 2.11 -19.74 10.95
N ASN A 5 1.19 -19.63 11.92
CA ASN A 5 0.72 -18.35 12.47
C ASN A 5 1.61 -17.76 13.58
N LYS A 6 2.65 -18.45 14.05
CA LYS A 6 3.57 -17.85 15.02
C LYS A 6 4.53 -16.89 14.31
N TRP A 7 4.64 -15.67 14.82
CA TRP A 7 5.65 -14.71 14.38
C TRP A 7 7.04 -15.20 14.78
N THR A 8 7.97 -15.17 13.83
CA THR A 8 9.39 -15.40 14.08
C THR A 8 10.15 -14.09 14.06
N LEU A 9 11.37 -14.07 14.62
CA LEU A 9 12.25 -12.91 14.52
C LEU A 9 12.57 -12.57 13.05
N ARG A 10 12.74 -13.60 12.21
CA ARG A 10 12.95 -13.44 10.76
C ARG A 10 11.78 -12.70 10.12
N ASP A 11 10.53 -13.05 10.49
CA ASP A 11 9.33 -12.38 9.96
C ASP A 11 9.30 -10.90 10.35
N ALA A 12 9.61 -10.59 11.60
CA ALA A 12 9.64 -9.21 12.08
C ALA A 12 10.72 -8.38 11.37
N ILE A 13 11.90 -8.96 11.14
CA ILE A 13 13.00 -8.31 10.41
C ILE A 13 12.60 -8.06 8.95
N LEU A 14 12.04 -9.07 8.25
CA LEU A 14 11.59 -8.92 6.87
C LEU A 14 10.49 -7.87 6.73
N LEU A 15 9.53 -7.86 7.64
CA LEU A 15 8.47 -6.84 7.69
C LEU A 15 9.07 -5.43 7.83
N ALA A 16 10.01 -5.25 8.77
CA ALA A 16 10.68 -3.98 8.98
C ALA A 16 11.49 -3.54 7.75
N MET A 17 12.22 -4.46 7.11
CA MET A 17 12.97 -4.18 5.90
C MET A 17 12.06 -3.72 4.76
N ILE A 18 10.94 -4.40 4.52
CA ILE A 18 9.95 -4.01 3.51
C ILE A 18 9.43 -2.60 3.81
N GLY A 19 8.99 -2.35 5.05
CA GLY A 19 8.50 -1.03 5.45
C GLY A 19 9.53 0.08 5.29
N ILE A 20 10.79 -0.16 5.64
CA ILE A 20 11.89 0.82 5.49
C ILE A 20 12.22 1.09 4.02
N ILE A 21 12.21 0.07 3.15
CA ILE A 21 12.43 0.27 1.72
C ILE A 21 11.31 1.15 1.14
N PHE A 22 10.06 0.85 1.49
CA PHE A 22 8.93 1.64 1.02
C PHE A 22 8.86 3.03 1.66
N SER A 23 9.32 3.23 2.89
CA SER A 23 9.36 4.58 3.48
C SER A 23 10.22 5.54 2.65
N VAL A 24 11.36 5.06 2.13
CA VAL A 24 12.21 5.83 1.22
C VAL A 24 11.50 6.09 -0.10
N ILE A 25 10.79 5.09 -0.64
CA ILE A 25 10.00 5.27 -1.88
C ILE A 25 8.90 6.31 -1.66
N TYR A 26 8.18 6.25 -0.54
CA TYR A 26 7.09 7.17 -0.21
C TYR A 26 7.62 8.60 -0.11
N PHE A 27 8.69 8.80 0.66
CA PHE A 27 9.37 10.09 0.79
C PHE A 27 9.85 10.65 -0.56
N LEU A 28 10.42 9.80 -1.43
CA LEU A 28 10.86 10.21 -2.77
C LEU A 28 9.71 10.52 -3.72
N MET A 29 8.51 10.01 -3.46
CA MET A 29 7.32 10.30 -4.24
C MET A 29 6.64 11.62 -3.86
N ASP A 30 6.94 12.20 -2.69
CA ASP A 30 6.43 13.51 -2.26
C ASP A 30 6.74 14.65 -3.26
N PRO A 31 7.99 14.85 -3.73
CA PRO A 31 8.26 15.86 -4.75
C PRO A 31 7.58 15.52 -6.09
N VAL A 32 7.50 14.24 -6.45
CA VAL A 32 6.79 13.80 -7.67
C VAL A 32 5.31 14.16 -7.59
N TYR A 33 4.68 13.95 -6.43
CA TYR A 33 3.31 14.36 -6.15
C TYR A 33 3.10 15.86 -6.34
N GLN A 34 4.02 16.68 -5.80
CA GLN A 34 3.91 18.14 -5.90
C GLN A 34 4.04 18.61 -7.35
N VAL A 35 4.99 18.06 -8.11
CA VAL A 35 5.15 18.37 -9.54
C VAL A 35 3.90 17.96 -10.33
N LEU A 36 3.38 16.76 -10.08
CA LEU A 36 2.14 16.28 -10.72
C LEU A 36 0.94 17.14 -10.34
N THR A 37 0.86 17.60 -9.09
CA THR A 37 -0.20 18.51 -8.64
C THR A 37 -0.18 19.80 -9.45
N GLY A 38 1.00 20.39 -9.66
CA GLY A 38 1.17 21.58 -10.49
C GLY A 38 0.79 21.35 -11.96
N ALA A 39 1.25 20.23 -12.54
CA ALA A 39 0.93 19.87 -13.92
C ALA A 39 -0.58 19.63 -14.12
N PHE A 40 -1.23 18.94 -13.19
CA PHE A 40 -2.67 18.68 -13.24
C PHE A 40 -3.48 19.95 -12.99
N ALA A 41 -3.01 20.85 -12.12
CA ALA A 41 -3.63 22.15 -11.91
C ALA A 41 -3.66 22.99 -13.19
N ALA A 42 -2.58 22.97 -14.00
CA ALA A 42 -2.51 23.70 -15.26
C ALA A 42 -3.57 23.30 -16.29
N VAL A 43 -4.13 22.08 -16.17
CA VAL A 43 -5.18 21.55 -17.06
C VAL A 43 -6.52 21.33 -16.34
N GLY A 44 -6.68 21.84 -15.12
CA GLY A 44 -7.92 21.73 -14.34
C GLY A 44 -8.20 20.33 -13.74
N LEU A 45 -7.21 19.44 -13.71
CA LEU A 45 -7.33 18.07 -13.20
C LEU A 45 -6.70 17.87 -11.80
N GLN A 46 -6.41 18.94 -11.07
CA GLN A 46 -5.70 18.89 -9.78
C GLN A 46 -6.31 17.87 -8.79
N ALA A 47 -7.64 17.76 -8.74
CA ALA A 47 -8.35 16.84 -7.85
C ALA A 47 -8.00 15.36 -8.09
N PHE A 48 -7.54 15.00 -9.29
CA PHE A 48 -7.13 13.63 -9.63
C PHE A 48 -5.77 13.24 -9.10
N THR A 49 -4.91 14.20 -8.72
CA THR A 49 -3.52 13.91 -8.34
C THR A 49 -3.44 12.87 -7.23
N GLY A 50 -4.16 13.08 -6.12
CA GLY A 50 -4.21 12.12 -5.00
C GLY A 50 -4.68 10.74 -5.44
N SER A 51 -5.74 10.66 -6.23
CA SER A 51 -6.26 9.38 -6.70
C SER A 51 -5.32 8.70 -7.72
N PHE A 52 -4.59 9.47 -8.51
CA PHE A 52 -3.67 8.94 -9.51
C PHE A 52 -2.40 8.35 -8.88
N THR A 53 -1.90 8.95 -7.79
CA THR A 53 -0.59 8.60 -7.22
C THR A 53 -0.67 7.68 -6.00
N ILE A 54 -1.82 7.62 -5.30
CA ILE A 54 -1.98 6.90 -4.03
C ILE A 54 -1.54 5.43 -4.08
N GLY A 55 -1.64 4.77 -5.23
CA GLY A 55 -1.23 3.37 -5.35
C GLY A 55 0.21 3.12 -4.92
N VAL A 56 1.12 4.10 -5.09
CA VAL A 56 2.53 3.95 -4.68
C VAL A 56 2.68 3.89 -3.17
N TRP A 57 1.95 4.73 -2.43
CA TRP A 57 1.92 4.72 -0.95
C TRP A 57 1.19 3.52 -0.35
N MET A 58 0.60 2.64 -1.17
CA MET A 58 -0.14 1.45 -0.71
C MET A 58 0.54 0.14 -1.11
N MET A 59 1.83 0.18 -1.45
CA MET A 59 2.56 -1.01 -1.93
C MET A 59 3.17 -1.84 -0.79
N ALA A 60 3.59 -1.21 0.31
CA ALA A 60 4.28 -1.89 1.39
C ALA A 60 3.41 -2.97 2.03
N GLY A 61 2.13 -2.65 2.25
CA GLY A 61 1.19 -3.53 2.92
C GLY A 61 0.93 -4.82 2.14
N PRO A 62 0.38 -4.74 0.92
CA PRO A 62 0.13 -5.91 0.09
C PRO A 62 1.39 -6.74 -0.18
N LEU A 63 2.56 -6.11 -0.38
CA LEU A 63 3.80 -6.86 -0.57
C LEU A 63 4.19 -7.66 0.68
N ALA A 64 4.17 -7.02 1.85
CA ALA A 64 4.49 -7.69 3.10
C ALA A 64 3.52 -8.84 3.37
N ALA A 65 2.21 -8.64 3.19
CA ALA A 65 1.23 -9.70 3.37
C ALA A 65 1.42 -10.86 2.40
N TYR A 66 1.74 -10.56 1.14
CA TYR A 66 1.92 -11.60 0.13
C TYR A 66 3.20 -12.43 0.34
N ILE A 67 4.26 -11.81 0.87
CA ILE A 67 5.53 -12.48 1.22
C ILE A 67 5.43 -13.24 2.55
N LEU A 68 5.04 -12.56 3.63
CA LEU A 68 5.08 -13.10 4.99
C LEU A 68 3.92 -14.06 5.29
N LYS A 69 2.81 -13.92 4.56
CA LYS A 69 1.63 -14.79 4.68
C LYS A 69 1.14 -14.92 6.13
N LYS A 70 1.11 -13.79 6.84
CA LYS A 70 0.65 -13.69 8.25
C LYS A 70 -0.34 -12.54 8.44
N PRO A 71 -1.35 -12.70 9.33
CA PRO A 71 -2.29 -11.62 9.65
C PRO A 71 -1.59 -10.39 10.22
N GLY A 72 -2.08 -9.20 9.86
CA GLY A 72 -1.62 -7.91 10.35
C GLY A 72 -0.36 -7.37 9.64
N THR A 73 0.22 -8.13 8.73
CA THR A 73 1.45 -7.74 8.01
C THR A 73 1.21 -6.57 7.06
N ALA A 74 0.05 -6.47 6.41
CA ALA A 74 -0.23 -5.36 5.50
C ALA A 74 -0.36 -4.05 6.28
N LEU A 75 -1.10 -4.08 7.39
CA LEU A 75 -1.25 -2.91 8.26
C LEU A 75 0.10 -2.44 8.82
N LEU A 76 0.88 -3.36 9.38
CA LEU A 76 2.15 -3.02 10.04
C LEU A 76 3.19 -2.50 9.04
N ALA A 77 3.29 -3.10 7.84
CA ALA A 77 4.24 -2.63 6.84
C ALA A 77 3.92 -1.22 6.36
N GLU A 78 2.64 -0.88 6.14
CA GLU A 78 2.24 0.49 5.81
C GLU A 78 2.53 1.48 6.94
N MET A 79 2.28 1.08 8.18
CA MET A 79 2.59 1.93 9.34
C MET A 79 4.10 2.19 9.47
N ILE A 80 4.95 1.20 9.20
CA ILE A 80 6.41 1.37 9.19
C ILE A 80 6.83 2.27 8.03
N GLY A 81 6.24 2.09 6.83
CA GLY A 81 6.43 2.94 5.67
C GLY A 81 6.14 4.41 5.97
N ALA A 82 4.93 4.68 6.46
CA ALA A 82 4.49 6.01 6.86
C ALA A 82 5.33 6.60 8.00
N ALA A 83 5.73 5.80 8.99
CA ALA A 83 6.59 6.28 10.07
C ALA A 83 7.97 6.71 9.55
N GLY A 84 8.57 5.93 8.65
CA GLY A 84 9.84 6.30 8.03
C GLY A 84 9.74 7.57 7.18
N GLU A 85 8.69 7.71 6.37
CA GLU A 85 8.41 8.93 5.60
C GLU A 85 8.29 10.15 6.54
N MET A 86 7.54 10.03 7.63
CA MET A 86 7.41 11.06 8.65
C MET A 86 8.77 11.45 9.24
N PHE A 87 9.60 10.47 9.64
CA PHE A 87 10.90 10.76 10.25
C PHE A 87 11.89 11.40 9.29
N MET A 88 11.77 11.14 7.98
CA MET A 88 12.56 11.82 6.95
C MET A 88 12.06 13.24 6.65
N GLY A 89 10.98 13.69 7.29
CA GLY A 89 10.40 15.01 7.07
C GLY A 89 9.54 15.09 5.82
N GLY A 90 8.82 14.00 5.50
CA GLY A 90 7.90 13.95 4.37
C GLY A 90 6.86 15.07 4.37
N TYR A 91 6.30 15.35 3.21
CA TYR A 91 5.49 16.54 2.92
C TYR A 91 4.24 16.66 3.81
N TRP A 92 3.65 15.54 4.24
CA TRP A 92 2.48 15.51 5.14
C TRP A 92 2.86 15.44 6.63
N GLY A 93 4.14 15.30 6.97
CA GLY A 93 4.64 15.17 8.34
C GLY A 93 3.90 14.07 9.12
N VAL A 94 3.49 14.38 10.36
CA VAL A 94 2.82 13.41 11.25
C VAL A 94 1.49 12.91 10.68
N ALA A 95 0.81 13.67 9.82
CA ALA A 95 -0.46 13.26 9.22
C ALA A 95 -0.30 12.02 8.30
N THR A 96 0.92 11.75 7.81
CA THR A 96 1.18 10.55 7.02
C THR A 96 0.98 9.27 7.83
N LEU A 97 1.18 9.28 9.16
CA LEU A 97 0.88 8.13 10.03
C LEU A 97 -0.59 7.73 10.01
N LEU A 98 -1.48 8.73 10.06
CA LEU A 98 -2.93 8.47 9.99
C LEU A 98 -3.29 7.94 8.60
N SER A 99 -2.66 8.46 7.55
CA SER A 99 -2.83 7.97 6.19
C SER A 99 -2.36 6.52 6.05
N GLY A 100 -1.18 6.18 6.58
CA GLY A 100 -0.64 4.82 6.61
C GLY A 100 -1.53 3.85 7.38
N LEU A 101 -2.14 4.29 8.49
CA LEU A 101 -3.10 3.48 9.24
C LEU A 101 -4.31 3.11 8.38
N ILE A 102 -4.90 4.10 7.71
CA ILE A 102 -6.10 3.92 6.88
C ILE A 102 -5.77 3.07 5.64
N GLN A 103 -4.64 3.34 5.00
CA GLN A 103 -4.18 2.61 3.82
C GLN A 103 -3.83 1.15 4.16
N GLY A 104 -3.08 0.94 5.24
CA GLY A 104 -2.74 -0.38 5.77
C GLY A 104 -3.98 -1.17 6.18
N ALA A 105 -4.92 -0.55 6.88
CA ALA A 105 -6.18 -1.20 7.25
C ALA A 105 -7.00 -1.58 6.01
N GLY A 106 -7.10 -0.67 5.04
CA GLY A 106 -7.77 -0.93 3.77
C GLY A 106 -7.17 -2.13 3.03
N SER A 107 -5.85 -2.24 3.00
CA SER A 107 -5.16 -3.38 2.40
C SER A 107 -5.37 -4.69 3.19
N GLU A 108 -5.24 -4.64 4.52
CA GLU A 108 -5.38 -5.81 5.41
C GLU A 108 -6.78 -6.42 5.34
N VAL A 109 -7.83 -5.60 5.17
CA VAL A 109 -9.20 -6.09 5.01
C VAL A 109 -9.32 -7.06 3.82
N GLY A 110 -8.62 -6.80 2.72
CA GLY A 110 -8.63 -7.70 1.55
C GLY A 110 -8.13 -9.11 1.87
N PHE A 111 -7.04 -9.20 2.63
CA PHE A 111 -6.51 -10.49 3.10
C PHE A 111 -7.42 -11.14 4.15
N THR A 112 -7.96 -10.33 5.06
CA THR A 112 -8.90 -10.78 6.11
C THR A 112 -10.16 -11.43 5.51
N LEU A 113 -10.70 -10.87 4.42
CA LEU A 113 -11.87 -11.43 3.72
C LEU A 113 -11.64 -12.83 3.16
N THR A 114 -10.39 -13.21 2.89
CA THR A 114 -10.03 -14.59 2.50
C THR A 114 -9.82 -15.52 3.70
N GLY A 115 -9.98 -15.00 4.92
CA GLY A 115 -9.63 -15.69 6.17
C GLY A 115 -8.14 -16.07 6.24
N TYR A 116 -7.28 -15.34 5.51
CA TYR A 116 -5.85 -15.64 5.38
C TYR A 116 -5.55 -17.02 4.78
N LYS A 117 -6.48 -17.57 3.98
CA LYS A 117 -6.36 -18.89 3.34
C LYS A 117 -5.86 -18.80 1.91
N ASN A 118 -6.14 -17.71 1.19
CA ASN A 118 -5.72 -17.50 -0.19
C ASN A 118 -5.12 -16.12 -0.37
N TRP A 119 -3.79 -16.05 -0.30
CA TRP A 119 -3.02 -14.81 -0.37
C TRP A 119 -3.12 -14.11 -1.73
N LYS A 120 -3.29 -14.87 -2.83
CA LYS A 120 -3.40 -14.28 -4.17
C LYS A 120 -4.75 -13.62 -4.37
N THR A 121 -5.83 -14.26 -3.91
CA THR A 121 -7.15 -13.62 -3.86
C THR A 121 -7.13 -12.44 -2.88
N GLY A 122 -6.45 -12.59 -1.74
CA GLY A 122 -6.28 -11.52 -0.75
C GLY A 122 -5.62 -10.27 -1.34
N LEU A 123 -4.58 -10.46 -2.16
CA LEU A 123 -3.90 -9.38 -2.89
C LEU A 123 -4.83 -8.64 -3.86
N TRP A 124 -5.64 -9.34 -4.64
CA TRP A 124 -6.59 -8.68 -5.55
C TRP A 124 -7.76 -8.03 -4.80
N LEU A 125 -8.18 -8.62 -3.68
CA LEU A 125 -9.18 -7.98 -2.82
C LEU A 125 -8.60 -6.75 -2.11
N SER A 126 -7.33 -6.75 -1.73
CA SER A 126 -6.68 -5.61 -1.06
C SER A 126 -6.66 -4.37 -1.93
N THR A 127 -6.62 -4.51 -3.27
CA THR A 127 -6.71 -3.35 -4.16
C THR A 127 -8.10 -2.71 -4.11
N LEU A 128 -9.16 -3.53 -4.07
CA LEU A 128 -10.54 -3.05 -3.98
C LEU A 128 -10.86 -2.50 -2.59
N THR A 129 -10.52 -3.24 -1.53
CA THR A 129 -10.79 -2.80 -0.13
C THR A 129 -9.95 -1.58 0.24
N GLY A 130 -8.69 -1.53 -0.21
CA GLY A 130 -7.84 -0.35 -0.09
C GLY A 130 -8.42 0.86 -0.80
N THR A 131 -8.96 0.68 -2.01
CA THR A 131 -9.68 1.74 -2.73
C THR A 131 -10.88 2.23 -1.93
N VAL A 132 -11.76 1.32 -1.51
CA VAL A 132 -13.00 1.69 -0.80
C VAL A 132 -12.70 2.42 0.51
N VAL A 133 -11.83 1.86 1.35
CA VAL A 133 -11.50 2.44 2.67
C VAL A 133 -10.85 3.82 2.51
N THR A 134 -9.85 3.93 1.64
CA THR A 134 -9.18 5.22 1.44
C THR A 134 -10.09 6.23 0.75
N PHE A 135 -10.98 5.80 -0.15
CA PHE A 135 -11.94 6.70 -0.79
C PHE A 135 -12.96 7.24 0.21
N ILE A 136 -13.51 6.39 1.10
CA ILE A 136 -14.41 6.80 2.19
C ILE A 136 -13.72 7.84 3.07
N TRP A 137 -12.45 7.65 3.42
CA TRP A 137 -11.69 8.66 4.15
C TRP A 137 -11.63 10.00 3.38
N ASN A 138 -11.33 9.97 2.08
CA ASN A 138 -11.21 11.18 1.27
C ASN A 138 -12.55 11.87 0.96
N LEU A 139 -13.69 11.19 1.10
CA LEU A 139 -15.02 11.82 1.09
C LEU A 139 -15.11 12.97 2.09
N TYR A 140 -14.57 12.76 3.29
CA TYR A 140 -14.62 13.73 4.37
C TYR A 140 -13.34 14.55 4.46
N HIS A 141 -12.18 13.91 4.40
CA HIS A 141 -10.90 14.59 4.61
C HIS A 141 -10.53 15.55 3.47
N SER A 142 -10.75 15.15 2.22
CA SER A 142 -10.48 15.97 1.03
C SER A 142 -11.73 16.61 0.45
N GLY A 143 -12.86 16.51 1.14
CA GLY A 143 -14.12 17.13 0.73
C GLY A 143 -14.72 16.57 -0.57
N TYR A 144 -14.37 15.34 -0.97
CA TYR A 144 -14.91 14.73 -2.19
C TYR A 144 -16.44 14.60 -2.15
N VAL A 145 -17.05 14.62 -0.96
CA VAL A 145 -18.50 14.68 -0.76
C VAL A 145 -19.16 15.89 -1.43
N ASN A 146 -18.41 16.97 -1.65
CA ASN A 146 -18.92 18.19 -2.30
C ASN A 146 -18.81 18.15 -3.83
N TYR A 147 -18.23 17.10 -4.41
CA TYR A 147 -18.15 16.95 -5.86
C TYR A 147 -19.43 16.36 -6.44
N SER A 148 -19.63 16.57 -7.74
CA SER A 148 -20.72 15.92 -8.48
C SER A 148 -20.52 14.40 -8.51
N ILE A 149 -21.63 13.65 -8.55
CA ILE A 149 -21.58 12.17 -8.61
C ILE A 149 -20.68 11.65 -9.74
N PRO A 150 -20.71 12.20 -10.98
CA PRO A 150 -19.79 11.76 -12.03
C PRO A 150 -18.31 11.99 -11.68
N MET A 151 -17.99 13.11 -11.02
CA MET A 151 -16.62 13.43 -10.60
C MET A 151 -16.15 12.48 -9.50
N MET A 152 -17.00 12.19 -8.51
CA MET A 152 -16.69 11.20 -7.47
C MET A 152 -16.43 9.82 -8.07
N ALA A 153 -17.27 9.38 -9.02
CA ALA A 153 -17.08 8.12 -9.71
C ALA A 153 -15.76 8.09 -10.50
N ALA A 154 -15.41 9.17 -11.20
CA ALA A 154 -14.15 9.28 -11.92
C ALA A 154 -12.94 9.19 -10.97
N LEU A 155 -12.97 9.90 -9.84
CA LEU A 155 -11.93 9.83 -8.82
C LEU A 155 -11.79 8.42 -8.23
N PHE A 156 -12.91 7.75 -7.96
CA PHE A 156 -12.91 6.37 -7.49
C PHE A 156 -12.27 5.41 -8.49
N VAL A 157 -12.62 5.53 -9.77
CA VAL A 157 -12.04 4.69 -10.84
C VAL A 157 -10.56 4.95 -11.00
N VAL A 158 -10.12 6.21 -11.05
CA VAL A 158 -8.68 6.55 -11.17
C VAL A 158 -7.90 6.02 -9.97
N ARG A 159 -8.46 6.15 -8.76
CA ARG A 159 -7.90 5.58 -7.54
C ARG A 159 -7.77 4.06 -7.62
N TYR A 160 -8.84 3.39 -8.02
CA TYR A 160 -8.84 1.94 -8.18
C TYR A 160 -7.77 1.50 -9.16
N LEU A 161 -7.65 2.16 -10.32
CA LEU A 161 -6.63 1.84 -11.32
C LEU A 161 -5.21 2.04 -10.78
N SER A 162 -4.98 3.11 -10.03
CA SER A 162 -3.69 3.35 -9.37
C SER A 162 -3.34 2.23 -8.38
N ILE A 163 -4.24 1.94 -7.43
CA ILE A 163 -4.01 0.91 -6.42
C ILE A 163 -3.93 -0.49 -7.05
N PHE A 164 -4.76 -0.78 -8.04
CA PHE A 164 -4.73 -2.05 -8.78
C PHE A 164 -3.38 -2.27 -9.47
N PHE A 165 -2.85 -1.23 -10.12
CA PHE A 165 -1.57 -1.33 -10.80
C PHE A 165 -0.41 -1.46 -9.80
N PHE A 166 -0.28 -0.53 -8.85
CA PHE A 166 0.85 -0.51 -7.92
C PHE A 166 0.74 -1.60 -6.84
N GLY A 167 -0.38 -1.62 -6.10
CA GLY A 167 -0.61 -2.53 -4.98
C GLY A 167 -1.01 -3.95 -5.40
N GLY A 168 -1.43 -4.17 -6.65
CA GLY A 168 -1.82 -5.49 -7.18
C GLY A 168 -0.81 -6.04 -8.19
N VAL A 169 -0.74 -5.43 -9.37
CA VAL A 169 0.07 -5.92 -10.50
C VAL A 169 1.57 -5.88 -10.18
N LEU A 170 2.10 -4.73 -9.78
CA LEU A 170 3.53 -4.58 -9.49
C LEU A 170 3.94 -5.40 -8.26
N VAL A 171 3.14 -5.41 -7.19
CA VAL A 171 3.39 -6.28 -6.03
C VAL A 171 3.49 -7.76 -6.42
N ASN A 172 2.55 -8.25 -7.25
CA ASN A 172 2.59 -9.63 -7.75
C ASN A 172 3.79 -9.89 -8.69
N TRP A 173 4.31 -8.88 -9.39
CA TRP A 173 5.54 -9.03 -10.18
C TRP A 173 6.79 -9.04 -9.30
N ILE A 174 6.85 -8.17 -8.29
CA ILE A 174 7.96 -8.12 -7.33
C ILE A 174 8.10 -9.46 -6.61
N GLU A 175 6.99 -10.02 -6.11
CA GLU A 175 7.02 -11.33 -5.44
C GLU A 175 7.55 -12.45 -6.35
N LYS A 176 7.10 -12.51 -7.61
CA LYS A 176 7.62 -13.47 -8.58
C LYS A 176 9.10 -13.30 -8.89
N LEU A 177 9.62 -12.07 -8.86
CA LEU A 177 11.05 -11.82 -9.07
C LEU A 177 11.86 -12.25 -7.85
N LEU A 178 11.35 -12.03 -6.64
CA LEU A 178 11.97 -12.49 -5.39
C LEU A 178 11.98 -14.02 -5.28
N ASP A 179 10.92 -14.68 -5.75
CA ASP A 179 10.88 -16.15 -5.82
C ASP A 179 11.95 -16.70 -6.77
N ARG A 180 12.15 -16.05 -7.92
CA ARG A 180 13.15 -16.44 -8.92
C ARG A 180 14.59 -16.20 -8.49
N SER A 181 14.83 -15.23 -7.60
CA SER A 181 16.18 -14.94 -7.11
C SER A 181 16.64 -15.87 -5.99
N HIS A 182 15.81 -16.86 -5.61
CA HIS A 182 16.04 -17.75 -4.46
C HIS A 182 16.26 -17.02 -3.13
N PHE A 183 15.91 -15.73 -3.03
CA PHE A 183 16.09 -14.95 -1.80
C PHE A 183 15.27 -15.53 -0.63
N MET A 184 14.18 -16.22 -0.93
CA MET A 184 13.28 -16.83 0.07
C MET A 184 13.54 -18.32 0.33
N SER A 185 14.56 -18.95 -0.26
CA SER A 185 14.87 -20.34 0.09
C SER A 185 15.30 -20.44 1.56
N PRO A 186 14.94 -21.52 2.27
CA PRO A 186 15.58 -21.84 3.54
C PRO A 186 17.09 -21.92 3.30
N VAL A 187 17.89 -21.35 4.21
CA VAL A 187 19.36 -21.43 4.18
C VAL A 187 19.86 -22.86 4.51
N ASP A 188 18.95 -23.84 4.58
CA ASP A 188 19.23 -25.21 5.04
C ASP A 188 19.73 -26.15 3.91
N GLU A 189 20.12 -25.64 2.74
CA GLU A 189 20.73 -26.44 1.65
C GLU A 189 22.16 -25.99 1.28
N ALA A 190 22.85 -25.27 2.17
CA ALA A 190 24.28 -25.01 2.03
C ALA A 190 25.05 -25.60 3.23
N GLU A 191 25.53 -26.84 3.00
CA GLU A 191 26.59 -27.58 3.70
C GLU A 191 26.35 -28.10 5.12
#